data_AF-A0A960E769-F1
#
_entry.id   AF-A0A960E769-F1
#
_cell.length_a   1.000
_cell.length_b   1.000
_cell.length_c   1.000
_cell.angle_alpha   90.00
_cell.angle_beta   90.00
_cell.angle_gamma   90.00
#
_symmetry.space_group_name_H-M   'P 1'
#
loop_
_entity.id
_entity.type
_entity.pdbx_description
1 polymer ?
#
loop_
_entity_poly.entity_id
_entity_poly.type
_entity_poly.pdbx_seq_one_letter_code
_entity_poly.pdbx_strand_id
1 'polypeptide(L)'
;MTPRSRSLVVVLTFAIAVTACSTGDGTDLAEVATESAPTTVSPVVADGTDESAGTVTEPDPGPATTADIDVSVETTDPEPLDTVVVDATGVPGLDADDAFCRAWSRFAGSFQVVAVNAAFGGSDELRLATLEVVAAPTVTSAYAELSATWPDDLASEADAALDEVYGPFARRLAEARIELVAEGADADDLAAIDDAWLLALAGRRPDDPEVVIDLTDDEWVLVDAAAPAYLDTVGPWADDVTLITTTEIPLTSAYLADNCPDQGVLAGQEVTDEG
;
A
#
# COMPACT_ATOMS: atom_id res chain seq x y z
N MET A 1 -34.61 -22.27 -75.38
CA MET A 1 -33.62 -23.06 -74.61
C MET A 1 -32.97 -22.11 -73.60
N THR A 2 -32.84 -22.56 -72.35
CA THR A 2 -32.32 -21.92 -71.11
C THR A 2 -31.01 -21.10 -71.26
N PRO A 3 -30.58 -20.23 -70.30
CA PRO A 3 -30.83 -20.31 -68.84
C PRO A 3 -31.12 -19.01 -68.06
N ARG A 4 -31.65 -19.22 -66.85
CA ARG A 4 -31.72 -18.30 -65.70
C ARG A 4 -30.32 -18.02 -65.15
N SER A 5 -30.00 -16.77 -64.82
CA SER A 5 -28.91 -16.42 -63.91
C SER A 5 -29.50 -15.79 -62.66
N ARG A 6 -29.23 -16.43 -61.51
CA ARG A 6 -29.65 -16.00 -60.17
C ARG A 6 -28.53 -15.13 -59.59
N SER A 7 -28.88 -13.91 -59.19
CA SER A 7 -28.05 -13.04 -58.35
C SER A 7 -27.73 -13.75 -57.03
N LEU A 8 -26.45 -13.86 -56.74
CA LEU A 8 -25.95 -14.39 -55.47
C LEU A 8 -25.73 -13.20 -54.54
N VAL A 9 -26.67 -13.01 -53.61
CA VAL A 9 -26.52 -12.09 -52.47
C VAL A 9 -25.63 -12.79 -51.46
N VAL A 10 -24.41 -12.31 -51.29
CA VAL A 10 -23.51 -12.72 -50.21
C VAL A 10 -24.00 -12.01 -48.94
N VAL A 11 -24.74 -12.74 -48.10
CA VAL A 11 -25.00 -12.33 -46.72
C VAL A 11 -23.76 -12.71 -45.92
N LEU A 12 -22.95 -11.71 -45.57
CA LEU A 12 -21.82 -11.86 -44.68
C LEU A 12 -22.37 -11.91 -43.25
N THR A 13 -22.54 -13.11 -42.72
CA THR A 13 -22.94 -13.33 -41.33
C THR A 13 -21.74 -13.03 -40.42
N PHE A 14 -21.70 -11.84 -39.81
CA PHE A 14 -20.81 -11.56 -38.69
C PHE A 14 -21.34 -12.33 -37.48
N ALA A 15 -20.70 -13.44 -37.15
CA ALA A 15 -20.88 -14.10 -35.86
C ALA A 15 -20.15 -13.26 -34.81
N ILE A 16 -20.88 -12.41 -34.09
CA ILE A 16 -20.39 -11.81 -32.84
C ILE A 16 -20.51 -12.91 -31.79
N ALA A 17 -19.40 -13.62 -31.55
CA ALA A 17 -19.26 -14.44 -30.36
C ALA A 17 -19.05 -13.50 -29.17
N VAL A 18 -20.14 -13.11 -28.50
CA VAL A 18 -20.09 -12.56 -27.16
C VAL A 18 -19.95 -13.75 -26.22
N THR A 19 -18.74 -14.00 -25.73
CA THR A 19 -18.48 -14.89 -24.59
C THR A 19 -17.12 -14.57 -24.02
N ALA A 20 -17.11 -13.57 -23.13
CA ALA A 20 -16.09 -13.41 -22.11
C ALA A 20 -16.77 -12.70 -20.93
N CYS A 21 -17.54 -13.46 -20.14
CA CYS A 21 -17.59 -13.17 -18.71
C CYS A 21 -16.27 -13.72 -18.18
N SER A 22 -15.23 -12.90 -18.20
CA SER A 22 -14.01 -13.19 -17.44
C SER A 22 -14.37 -12.91 -15.99
N THR A 23 -14.82 -13.93 -15.29
CA THR A 23 -14.68 -13.98 -13.84
C THR A 23 -13.18 -14.08 -13.62
N GLY A 24 -12.51 -12.93 -13.52
CA GLY A 24 -11.11 -12.88 -13.12
C GLY A 24 -11.09 -13.26 -11.65
N ASP A 25 -10.67 -14.49 -11.37
CA ASP A 25 -10.17 -14.84 -10.06
C ASP A 25 -8.96 -13.94 -9.80
N GLY A 26 -8.90 -13.23 -8.68
CA GLY A 26 -7.84 -12.28 -8.34
C GLY A 26 -6.40 -12.84 -8.32
N THR A 27 -6.17 -14.05 -8.83
CA THR A 27 -4.89 -14.72 -9.02
C THR A 27 -4.13 -14.22 -10.26
N ASP A 28 -4.81 -13.65 -11.27
CA ASP A 28 -4.18 -13.16 -12.51
C ASP A 28 -3.19 -11.99 -12.30
N LEU A 29 -3.20 -11.35 -11.12
CA LEU A 29 -2.21 -10.32 -10.76
C LEU A 29 -0.85 -10.91 -10.31
N ALA A 30 -0.77 -12.22 -10.04
CA ALA A 30 0.42 -12.86 -9.49
C ALA A 30 1.46 -13.31 -10.56
N GLU A 31 1.13 -13.24 -11.86
CA GLU A 31 1.95 -13.88 -12.93
C GLU A 31 2.96 -12.97 -13.63
N VAL A 32 3.33 -11.82 -13.07
CA VAL A 32 4.36 -10.91 -13.65
C VAL A 32 5.72 -11.09 -12.96
N ALA A 33 6.37 -12.24 -13.15
CA ALA A 33 7.72 -12.52 -12.66
C ALA A 33 8.72 -12.80 -13.81
N THR A 34 9.50 -11.75 -14.13
CA THR A 34 10.96 -11.72 -14.33
C THR A 34 11.64 -12.72 -15.29
N GLU A 35 11.95 -12.25 -16.50
CA GLU A 35 13.07 -12.76 -17.31
C GLU A 35 14.24 -11.75 -17.25
N SER A 36 15.16 -11.94 -16.29
CA SER A 36 16.34 -11.08 -16.12
C SER A 36 17.50 -11.51 -17.04
N ALA A 37 18.09 -10.55 -17.75
CA ALA A 37 19.39 -10.68 -18.40
C ALA A 37 20.46 -9.87 -17.62
N PRO A 38 21.74 -10.30 -17.61
CA PRO A 38 22.74 -9.74 -16.70
C PRO A 38 23.48 -8.54 -17.31
N THR A 39 23.68 -7.48 -16.52
CA THR A 39 24.66 -6.43 -16.84
C THR A 39 25.68 -6.27 -15.71
N THR A 40 26.94 -6.14 -16.13
CA THR A 40 28.16 -6.09 -15.31
C THR A 40 28.61 -4.65 -15.17
N VAL A 41 28.92 -4.16 -13.96
CA VAL A 41 29.63 -2.88 -13.78
C VAL A 41 30.73 -3.00 -12.73
N SER A 42 31.89 -2.40 -13.04
CA SER A 42 33.09 -2.29 -12.19
C SER A 42 33.20 -0.90 -11.54
N PRO A 43 33.93 -0.76 -10.41
CA PRO A 43 33.77 0.36 -9.48
C PRO A 43 34.72 1.54 -9.75
N VAL A 44 34.33 2.72 -9.26
CA VAL A 44 35.20 3.90 -9.13
C VAL A 44 35.24 4.35 -7.66
N VAL A 45 36.43 4.77 -7.23
CA VAL A 45 36.87 5.05 -5.86
C VAL A 45 36.93 6.57 -5.59
N ALA A 46 36.38 6.96 -4.43
CA ALA A 46 36.71 8.02 -3.45
C ALA A 46 37.31 9.39 -3.85
N ASP A 47 36.88 10.47 -3.18
CA ASP A 47 37.53 11.04 -1.96
C ASP A 47 37.03 12.49 -1.65
N GLY A 48 37.04 12.89 -0.37
CA GLY A 48 37.15 14.33 0.02
C GLY A 48 36.14 14.93 1.03
N THR A 49 36.53 14.92 2.31
CA THR A 49 36.45 15.91 3.45
C THR A 49 35.87 17.33 3.18
N ASP A 50 35.33 18.17 4.09
CA ASP A 50 35.47 18.37 5.56
C ASP A 50 34.44 19.40 6.11
N GLU A 51 34.27 19.41 7.45
CA GLU A 51 33.91 20.47 8.42
C GLU A 51 32.81 21.56 8.21
N SER A 52 31.83 21.62 9.15
CA SER A 52 31.61 22.84 9.98
C SER A 52 30.72 22.63 11.20
N ALA A 53 31.22 23.10 12.35
CA ALA A 53 30.56 23.16 13.64
C ALA A 53 29.67 24.42 13.80
N GLY A 54 28.57 24.30 14.55
CA GLY A 54 27.73 25.42 14.97
C GLY A 54 26.97 25.12 16.26
N THR A 55 27.48 25.60 17.38
CA THR A 55 26.86 25.57 18.73
C THR A 55 25.80 26.66 18.87
N VAL A 56 24.58 26.34 19.36
CA VAL A 56 23.65 27.34 19.92
C VAL A 56 22.90 26.80 21.15
N THR A 57 23.37 27.31 22.30
CA THR A 57 22.75 27.72 23.57
C THR A 57 21.29 27.35 23.92
N GLU A 58 21.18 26.68 25.07
CA GLU A 58 20.01 26.42 25.94
C GLU A 58 19.51 27.69 26.68
N PRO A 59 18.19 27.88 26.88
CA PRO A 59 17.67 28.77 27.92
C PRO A 59 17.04 28.02 29.11
N ASP A 60 17.58 28.40 30.28
CA ASP A 60 17.26 28.14 31.69
C ASP A 60 15.75 28.28 32.09
N PRO A 61 15.24 27.52 33.08
CA PRO A 61 13.84 27.50 33.47
C PRO A 61 13.51 28.51 34.59
N GLY A 62 12.30 29.07 34.55
CA GLY A 62 11.77 30.00 35.55
C GLY A 62 10.27 29.78 35.83
N PRO A 63 9.75 30.26 36.97
CA PRO A 63 9.20 29.38 38.00
C PRO A 63 7.68 29.14 37.93
N ALA A 64 7.29 28.03 38.57
CA ALA A 64 5.94 27.57 38.83
C ALA A 64 5.04 28.62 39.51
N THR A 65 3.77 28.63 39.11
CA THR A 65 2.68 29.21 39.90
C THR A 65 1.58 28.16 40.06
N THR A 66 1.47 27.60 41.26
CA THR A 66 0.38 26.75 41.73
C THR A 66 -0.91 27.55 41.85
N ALA A 67 -1.96 27.11 41.16
CA ALA A 67 -3.34 27.46 41.46
C ALA A 67 -4.09 26.15 41.72
N ASP A 68 -4.42 25.92 42.99
CA ASP A 68 -5.28 24.84 43.45
C ASP A 68 -6.66 24.96 42.77
N ILE A 69 -6.99 23.97 41.94
CA ILE A 69 -8.38 23.69 41.55
C ILE A 69 -8.73 22.34 42.16
N ASP A 70 -9.50 22.40 43.24
CA ASP A 70 -10.15 21.24 43.86
C ASP A 70 -11.25 20.73 42.91
N VAL A 71 -10.90 19.78 42.05
CA VAL A 71 -11.86 18.92 41.36
C VAL A 71 -11.82 17.58 42.07
N SER A 72 -12.83 17.32 42.90
CA SER A 72 -13.11 15.97 43.38
C SER A 72 -13.50 15.10 42.18
N VAL A 73 -12.52 14.43 41.57
CA VAL A 73 -12.73 13.37 40.58
C VAL A 73 -12.92 12.07 41.34
N GLU A 74 -14.09 11.48 41.17
CA GLU A 74 -14.39 10.13 41.63
C GLU A 74 -13.42 9.17 40.95
N THR A 75 -12.51 8.58 41.72
CA THR A 75 -11.47 7.66 41.23
C THR A 75 -12.14 6.33 40.93
N THR A 76 -12.71 6.19 39.74
CA THR A 76 -12.86 4.87 39.14
C THR A 76 -11.46 4.42 38.74
N ASP A 77 -10.98 3.41 39.45
CA ASP A 77 -9.76 2.66 39.10
C ASP A 77 -9.86 2.28 37.61
N PRO A 78 -9.04 2.85 36.70
CA PRO A 78 -9.08 2.43 35.32
C PRO A 78 -8.59 0.98 35.28
N GLU A 79 -9.41 0.11 34.70
CA GLU A 79 -8.96 -1.21 34.27
C GLU A 79 -7.63 -1.03 33.52
N PRO A 80 -6.57 -1.82 33.81
CA PRO A 80 -5.32 -1.68 33.07
C PRO A 80 -5.63 -1.90 31.60
N LEU A 81 -5.43 -0.85 30.80
CA LEU A 81 -5.48 -0.96 29.35
C LEU A 81 -4.36 -1.92 28.96
N ASP A 82 -4.69 -2.96 28.21
CA ASP A 82 -3.70 -3.86 27.63
C ASP A 82 -2.74 -3.02 26.78
N THR A 83 -1.50 -2.86 27.26
CA THR A 83 -0.46 -2.16 26.52
C THR A 83 0.00 -3.07 25.39
N VAL A 84 -0.33 -2.67 24.15
CA VAL A 84 0.15 -3.37 22.95
C VAL A 84 1.64 -3.12 22.81
N VAL A 85 2.44 -4.19 22.88
CA VAL A 85 3.86 -4.13 22.56
C VAL A 85 3.97 -3.90 21.06
N VAL A 86 4.35 -2.70 20.65
CA VAL A 86 4.69 -2.39 19.26
C VAL A 86 6.07 -3.00 18.99
N ASP A 87 6.17 -3.85 17.97
CA ASP A 87 7.47 -4.34 17.51
C ASP A 87 8.39 -3.17 17.13
N ALA A 88 9.71 -3.40 17.19
CA ALA A 88 10.73 -2.36 16.99
C ALA A 88 10.64 -1.62 15.64
N THR A 89 9.85 -2.14 14.71
CA THR A 89 9.59 -1.61 13.38
C THR A 89 8.36 -0.73 13.29
N GLY A 90 7.76 -0.24 14.39
CA GLY A 90 6.76 0.85 14.37
C GLY A 90 5.38 0.51 13.77
N VAL A 91 5.29 -0.52 12.93
CA VAL A 91 4.07 -1.14 12.39
C VAL A 91 4.06 -2.59 12.88
N PRO A 92 3.14 -2.96 13.80
CA PRO A 92 3.00 -4.34 14.21
C PRO A 92 2.79 -5.25 12.99
N GLY A 93 3.48 -6.38 12.93
CA GLY A 93 3.23 -7.44 11.94
C GLY A 93 4.07 -7.40 10.65
N LEU A 94 4.84 -6.33 10.36
CA LEU A 94 5.77 -6.33 9.21
C LEU A 94 6.84 -7.44 9.29
N ASP A 95 7.21 -7.82 10.50
CA ASP A 95 8.16 -8.91 10.79
C ASP A 95 7.46 -10.18 11.31
N ALA A 96 6.14 -10.30 11.11
CA ALA A 96 5.42 -11.48 11.58
C ALA A 96 5.98 -12.77 10.96
N ASP A 97 6.14 -13.81 11.78
CA ASP A 97 6.55 -15.13 11.32
C ASP A 97 5.49 -15.76 10.39
N ASP A 98 4.22 -15.50 10.67
CA ASP A 98 3.09 -15.94 9.84
C ASP A 98 3.06 -15.18 8.52
N ALA A 99 3.03 -15.91 7.40
CA ALA A 99 3.11 -15.32 6.08
C ALA A 99 1.86 -14.54 5.68
N PHE A 100 0.68 -14.99 6.10
CA PHE A 100 -0.56 -14.29 5.85
C PHE A 100 -0.60 -12.97 6.62
N CYS A 101 -0.27 -12.99 7.92
CA CYS A 101 -0.24 -11.77 8.73
C CYS A 101 0.83 -10.78 8.26
N ARG A 102 2.00 -11.24 7.85
CA ARG A 102 3.04 -10.35 7.30
C ARG A 102 2.60 -9.70 5.99
N ALA A 103 2.02 -10.47 5.09
CA ALA A 103 1.47 -9.94 3.83
C ALA A 103 0.31 -8.97 4.08
N TRP A 104 -0.54 -9.28 5.06
CA TRP A 104 -1.60 -8.39 5.53
C TRP A 104 -1.04 -7.05 6.01
N SER A 105 -0.04 -7.05 6.88
CA SER A 105 0.50 -5.81 7.44
C SER A 105 1.10 -4.90 6.36
N ARG A 106 1.76 -5.48 5.35
CA ARG A 106 2.26 -4.72 4.18
C ARG A 106 1.11 -4.14 3.37
N PHE A 107 0.10 -4.95 3.04
CA PHE A 107 -1.04 -4.53 2.23
C PHE A 107 -1.90 -3.47 2.92
N ALA A 108 -2.38 -3.79 4.13
CA ALA A 108 -3.26 -2.92 4.90
C ALA A 108 -2.54 -1.65 5.38
N GLY A 109 -1.25 -1.75 5.74
CA GLY A 109 -0.44 -0.59 6.12
C GLY A 109 -0.27 0.38 4.97
N SER A 110 -0.03 -0.16 3.76
CA SER A 110 0.04 0.66 2.55
C SER A 110 -1.28 1.34 2.23
N PHE A 111 -2.39 0.60 2.29
CA PHE A 111 -3.73 1.15 2.07
C PHE A 111 -4.01 2.34 2.98
N GLN A 112 -3.70 2.22 4.27
CA GLN A 112 -4.00 3.29 5.21
C GLN A 112 -3.10 4.51 5.05
N VAL A 113 -1.82 4.34 4.74
CA VAL A 113 -0.95 5.47 4.45
C VAL A 113 -1.52 6.27 3.29
N VAL A 114 -1.89 5.59 2.19
CA VAL A 114 -2.49 6.23 1.03
C VAL A 114 -3.84 6.87 1.39
N ALA A 115 -4.72 6.15 2.09
CA ALA A 115 -6.05 6.65 2.46
C ALA A 115 -6.00 7.84 3.44
N VAL A 116 -5.08 7.83 4.42
CA VAL A 116 -4.85 8.94 5.36
C VAL A 116 -4.30 10.15 4.60
N ASN A 117 -3.36 9.95 3.68
CA ASN A 117 -2.83 11.04 2.86
C ASN A 117 -3.93 11.64 1.96
N ALA A 118 -4.77 10.80 1.35
CA ALA A 118 -5.90 11.24 0.55
C ALA A 118 -6.93 12.05 1.36
N ALA A 119 -7.17 11.66 2.61
CA ALA A 119 -8.15 12.32 3.48
C ALA A 119 -7.62 13.60 4.16
N PHE A 120 -6.33 13.62 4.55
CA PHE A 120 -5.78 14.63 5.47
C PHE A 120 -4.46 15.24 5.03
N GLY A 121 -3.75 14.63 4.07
CA GLY A 121 -2.41 15.07 3.65
C GLY A 121 -2.39 16.39 2.88
N GLY A 122 -3.55 16.93 2.50
CA GLY A 122 -3.63 18.17 1.71
C GLY A 122 -3.00 18.06 0.32
N SER A 123 -2.71 16.85 -0.14
CA SER A 123 -2.09 16.54 -1.42
C SER A 123 -3.05 16.87 -2.57
N ASP A 124 -2.54 17.50 -3.62
CA ASP A 124 -3.23 17.47 -4.91
C ASP A 124 -3.22 16.04 -5.49
N GLU A 125 -4.04 15.84 -6.53
CA GLU A 125 -4.25 14.52 -7.14
C GLU A 125 -2.96 13.89 -7.64
N LEU A 126 -2.03 14.70 -8.17
CA LEU A 126 -0.75 14.20 -8.68
C LEU A 126 0.18 13.80 -7.54
N ARG A 127 0.23 14.57 -6.45
CA ARG A 127 1.01 14.21 -5.26
C ARG A 127 0.50 12.90 -4.63
N LEU A 128 -0.81 12.70 -4.59
CA LEU A 128 -1.37 11.42 -4.12
C LEU A 128 -1.05 10.28 -5.10
N ALA A 129 -1.18 10.50 -6.40
CA ALA A 129 -0.83 9.50 -7.41
C ALA A 129 0.65 9.10 -7.33
N THR A 130 1.54 10.06 -7.03
CA THR A 130 2.96 9.81 -6.79
C THR A 130 3.16 8.86 -5.60
N LEU A 131 2.44 9.09 -4.49
CA LEU A 131 2.47 8.21 -3.32
C LEU A 131 1.97 6.79 -3.65
N GLU A 132 0.88 6.69 -4.42
CA GLU A 132 0.35 5.41 -4.89
C GLU A 132 1.38 4.66 -5.76
N VAL A 133 2.07 5.36 -6.66
CA VAL A 133 3.16 4.77 -7.47
C VAL A 133 4.29 4.22 -6.61
N VAL A 134 4.72 4.95 -5.57
CA VAL A 134 5.74 4.44 -4.65
C VAL A 134 5.25 3.19 -3.90
N ALA A 135 3.98 3.15 -3.47
CA ALA A 135 3.43 2.00 -2.75
C ALA A 135 3.19 0.77 -3.66
N ALA A 136 3.19 0.95 -4.98
CA ALA A 136 2.73 -0.06 -5.93
C ALA A 136 3.50 -1.39 -5.89
N PRO A 137 4.86 -1.42 -5.81
CA PRO A 137 5.60 -2.68 -5.70
C PRO A 137 5.18 -3.50 -4.48
N THR A 138 5.09 -2.85 -3.30
CA THR A 138 4.69 -3.49 -2.05
C THR A 138 3.25 -3.98 -2.08
N VAL A 139 2.30 -3.17 -2.54
CA VAL A 139 0.88 -3.56 -2.57
C VAL A 139 0.68 -4.74 -3.51
N THR A 140 1.34 -4.74 -4.67
CA THR A 140 1.21 -5.83 -5.65
C THR A 140 1.79 -7.13 -5.11
N SER A 141 2.99 -7.09 -4.51
CA SER A 141 3.63 -8.28 -3.94
C SER A 141 2.88 -8.81 -2.71
N ALA A 142 2.44 -7.92 -1.82
CA ALA A 142 1.70 -8.27 -0.61
C ALA A 142 0.32 -8.86 -0.94
N TYR A 143 -0.40 -8.33 -1.93
CA TYR A 143 -1.68 -8.90 -2.35
C TYR A 143 -1.51 -10.31 -2.96
N ALA A 144 -0.46 -10.53 -3.75
CA ALA A 144 -0.14 -11.85 -4.28
C ALA A 144 0.21 -12.85 -3.16
N GLU A 145 1.00 -12.43 -2.16
CA GLU A 145 1.34 -13.25 -0.99
C GLU A 145 0.09 -13.54 -0.13
N LEU A 146 -0.77 -12.55 0.10
CA LEU A 146 -2.06 -12.71 0.80
C LEU A 146 -2.94 -13.78 0.15
N SER A 147 -3.10 -13.70 -1.17
CA SER A 147 -3.89 -14.68 -1.94
C SER A 147 -3.27 -16.08 -1.86
N ALA A 148 -1.94 -16.19 -1.99
CA ALA A 148 -1.24 -17.46 -1.97
C ALA A 148 -1.19 -18.13 -0.59
N THR A 149 -1.32 -17.35 0.49
CA THR A 149 -1.23 -17.81 1.89
C THR A 149 -2.57 -17.76 2.62
N TRP A 150 -3.67 -17.57 1.88
CA TRP A 150 -5.01 -17.45 2.44
C TRP A 150 -5.36 -18.66 3.34
N PRO A 151 -5.70 -18.44 4.63
CA PRO A 151 -6.01 -19.53 5.54
C PRO A 151 -7.21 -20.37 5.09
N ASP A 152 -7.08 -21.70 5.18
CA ASP A 152 -8.18 -22.64 4.85
C ASP A 152 -9.45 -22.35 5.66
N ASP A 153 -9.32 -21.90 6.90
CA ASP A 153 -10.42 -21.54 7.79
C ASP A 153 -11.20 -20.30 7.29
N LEU A 154 -10.59 -19.50 6.41
CA LEU A 154 -11.17 -18.31 5.77
C LEU A 154 -11.63 -18.56 4.33
N ALA A 155 -11.53 -19.80 3.83
CA ALA A 155 -11.81 -20.10 2.41
C ALA A 155 -13.23 -19.69 1.97
N SER A 156 -14.21 -19.67 2.88
CA SER A 156 -15.58 -19.23 2.56
C SER A 156 -15.72 -17.74 2.29
N GLU A 157 -14.76 -16.92 2.70
CA GLU A 157 -14.74 -15.47 2.49
C GLU A 157 -13.65 -15.03 1.51
N ALA A 158 -12.88 -15.95 0.93
CA ALA A 158 -11.76 -15.63 0.05
C ALA A 158 -12.17 -14.71 -1.11
N ASP A 159 -13.21 -15.07 -1.88
CA ASP A 159 -13.69 -14.25 -3.01
C ASP A 159 -14.19 -12.87 -2.54
N ALA A 160 -14.95 -12.83 -1.45
CA ALA A 160 -15.47 -11.58 -0.90
C ALA A 160 -14.33 -10.66 -0.42
N ALA A 161 -13.35 -11.20 0.29
CA ALA A 161 -12.24 -10.43 0.81
C ALA A 161 -11.26 -10.02 -0.30
N LEU A 162 -10.78 -10.97 -1.10
CA LEU A 162 -9.77 -10.72 -2.13
C LEU A 162 -10.36 -9.91 -3.29
N ASP A 163 -11.52 -10.25 -3.84
CA ASP A 163 -11.99 -9.59 -5.07
C ASP A 163 -12.81 -8.32 -4.81
N GLU A 164 -13.63 -8.31 -3.75
CA GLU A 164 -14.56 -7.22 -3.46
C GLU A 164 -14.04 -6.20 -2.44
N VAL A 165 -13.36 -6.64 -1.38
CA VAL A 165 -12.88 -5.73 -0.32
C VAL A 165 -11.47 -5.21 -0.64
N TYR A 166 -10.51 -6.09 -0.92
CA TYR A 166 -9.10 -5.73 -1.10
C TYR A 166 -8.73 -5.49 -2.57
N GLY A 167 -9.39 -6.22 -3.48
CA GLY A 167 -9.11 -6.24 -4.91
C GLY A 167 -9.20 -4.89 -5.60
N PRO A 168 -10.14 -3.98 -5.27
CA PRO A 168 -10.16 -2.64 -5.86
C PRO A 168 -8.85 -1.87 -5.66
N PHE A 169 -8.34 -1.83 -4.43
CA PHE A 169 -7.06 -1.18 -4.13
C PHE A 169 -5.89 -1.90 -4.79
N ALA A 170 -5.87 -3.23 -4.74
CA ALA A 170 -4.81 -4.03 -5.39
C ALA A 170 -4.75 -3.79 -6.90
N ARG A 171 -5.90 -3.78 -7.60
CA ARG A 171 -5.97 -3.50 -9.04
C ARG A 171 -5.52 -2.07 -9.35
N ARG A 172 -5.94 -1.10 -8.54
CA ARG A 172 -5.51 0.30 -8.69
C ARG A 172 -3.98 0.42 -8.64
N LEU A 173 -3.33 -0.23 -7.68
CA LEU A 173 -1.86 -0.18 -7.57
C LEU A 173 -1.13 -1.07 -8.58
N ALA A 174 -1.78 -2.11 -9.10
CA ALA A 174 -1.23 -2.87 -10.21
C ALA A 174 -1.05 -1.99 -11.46
N GLU A 175 -1.97 -1.06 -11.74
CA GLU A 175 -1.81 -0.08 -12.83
C GLU A 175 -0.62 0.85 -12.59
N ALA A 176 -0.42 1.31 -11.35
CA ALA A 176 0.75 2.12 -11.02
C ALA A 176 2.08 1.38 -11.25
N ARG A 177 2.13 0.08 -10.92
CA ARG A 177 3.30 -0.77 -11.21
C ARG A 177 3.53 -0.97 -12.71
N ILE A 178 2.45 -1.07 -13.49
CA ILE A 178 2.55 -1.15 -14.97
C ILE A 178 3.22 0.11 -15.52
N GLU A 179 2.84 1.29 -15.03
CA GLU A 179 3.43 2.56 -15.48
C GLU A 179 4.90 2.71 -15.05
N LEU A 180 5.30 2.25 -13.86
CA LEU A 180 6.73 2.19 -13.48
C LEU A 180 7.55 1.37 -14.48
N VAL A 181 7.06 0.18 -14.85
CA VAL A 181 7.73 -0.68 -15.84
C VAL A 181 7.72 -0.03 -17.23
N ALA A 182 6.66 0.71 -17.59
CA ALA A 182 6.58 1.43 -18.86
C ALA A 182 7.63 2.56 -18.96
N GLU A 183 7.95 3.22 -17.84
CA GLU A 183 9.02 4.22 -17.73
C GLU A 183 10.43 3.60 -17.61
N GLY A 184 10.51 2.27 -17.60
CA GLY A 184 11.76 1.52 -17.71
C GLY A 184 12.30 1.01 -16.38
N ALA A 185 11.51 1.07 -15.29
CA ALA A 185 11.89 0.44 -14.03
C ALA A 185 12.11 -1.06 -14.24
N ASP A 186 13.29 -1.54 -13.86
CA ASP A 186 13.62 -2.97 -13.88
C ASP A 186 13.31 -3.65 -12.54
N ALA A 187 13.74 -4.91 -12.39
CA ALA A 187 13.47 -5.67 -11.18
C ALA A 187 14.23 -5.13 -9.96
N ASP A 188 15.41 -4.55 -10.16
CA ASP A 188 16.21 -3.98 -9.07
C ASP A 188 15.60 -2.62 -8.64
N ASP A 189 15.13 -1.81 -9.59
CA ASP A 189 14.42 -0.55 -9.29
C ASP A 189 13.13 -0.82 -8.49
N LEU A 190 12.32 -1.79 -8.92
CA LEU A 190 11.08 -2.16 -8.22
C LEU A 190 11.36 -2.69 -6.80
N ALA A 191 12.46 -3.43 -6.61
CA ALA A 191 12.87 -3.91 -5.30
C ALA A 191 13.38 -2.77 -4.40
N ALA A 192 14.12 -1.81 -4.95
CA ALA A 192 14.58 -0.64 -4.19
C ALA A 192 13.40 0.24 -3.72
N ILE A 193 12.41 0.46 -4.60
CA ILE A 193 11.18 1.21 -4.24
C ILE A 193 10.37 0.44 -3.19
N ASP A 194 10.25 -0.88 -3.30
CA ASP A 194 9.61 -1.74 -2.30
C ASP A 194 10.30 -1.62 -0.93
N ASP A 195 11.63 -1.76 -0.88
CA ASP A 195 12.42 -1.64 0.34
C ASP A 195 12.27 -0.25 0.99
N ALA A 196 12.31 0.82 0.19
CA ALA A 196 12.13 2.18 0.67
C ALA A 196 10.72 2.41 1.25
N TRP A 197 9.70 1.85 0.61
CA TRP A 197 8.33 1.91 1.13
C TRP A 197 8.18 1.12 2.42
N LEU A 198 8.73 -0.09 2.51
CA LEU A 198 8.70 -0.89 3.73
C LEU A 198 9.44 -0.21 4.89
N LEU A 199 10.56 0.45 4.62
CA LEU A 199 11.25 1.29 5.60
C LEU A 199 10.40 2.49 6.03
N ALA A 200 9.69 3.12 5.09
CA ALA A 200 8.79 4.23 5.39
C ALA A 200 7.58 3.78 6.24
N LEU A 201 7.00 2.62 5.93
CA LEU A 201 5.97 2.01 6.77
C LEU A 201 6.53 1.77 8.18
N ALA A 202 7.69 1.13 8.28
CA ALA A 202 8.27 0.80 9.58
C ALA A 202 8.67 2.04 10.42
N GLY A 203 9.14 3.10 9.76
CA GLY A 203 9.56 4.34 10.41
C GLY A 203 8.41 5.31 10.71
N ARG A 204 7.19 5.04 10.23
CA ARG A 204 6.09 6.01 10.27
C ARG A 204 5.68 6.34 11.70
N ARG A 205 5.42 7.63 11.93
CA ARG A 205 4.72 8.12 13.12
C ARG A 205 3.22 8.16 12.87
N PRO A 206 2.39 7.50 13.70
CA PRO A 206 0.94 7.46 13.47
C PRO A 206 0.24 8.83 13.53
N ASP A 207 0.82 9.79 14.24
CA ASP A 207 0.33 11.16 14.40
C ASP A 207 0.77 12.11 13.27
N ASP A 208 1.66 11.67 12.38
CA ASP A 208 2.09 12.41 11.20
C ASP A 208 1.38 11.88 9.94
N PRO A 209 0.56 12.70 9.25
CA PRO A 209 -0.07 12.31 7.99
C PRO A 209 0.91 12.30 6.80
N GLU A 210 2.10 12.91 6.93
CA GLU A 210 3.14 12.84 5.92
C GLU A 210 4.03 11.61 6.13
N VAL A 211 4.38 10.97 5.02
CA VAL A 211 5.31 9.84 5.02
C VAL A 211 6.58 10.28 4.31
N VAL A 212 7.71 10.10 4.99
CA VAL A 212 9.03 10.36 4.43
C VAL A 212 9.52 9.09 3.75
N ILE A 213 9.80 9.19 2.46
CA ILE A 213 10.24 8.08 1.61
C ILE A 213 11.63 8.45 1.10
N ASP A 214 12.60 7.59 1.40
CA ASP A 214 14.00 7.78 1.00
C ASP A 214 14.26 6.97 -0.26
N LEU A 215 14.08 7.61 -1.42
CA LEU A 215 14.43 7.09 -2.74
C LEU A 215 15.62 7.87 -3.29
N THR A 216 16.40 7.22 -4.15
CA THR A 216 17.46 7.88 -4.92
C THR A 216 16.87 8.83 -5.97
N ASP A 217 17.68 9.75 -6.48
CA ASP A 217 17.25 10.67 -7.55
C ASP A 217 16.79 9.90 -8.81
N ASP A 218 17.43 8.77 -9.13
CA ASP A 218 17.09 7.95 -10.29
C ASP A 218 15.73 7.24 -10.11
N GLU A 219 15.45 6.74 -8.89
CA GLU A 219 14.13 6.16 -8.54
C GLU A 219 13.02 7.22 -8.55
N TRP A 220 13.28 8.42 -8.02
CA TRP A 220 12.33 9.52 -8.09
C TRP A 220 12.01 9.92 -9.53
N VAL A 221 12.99 9.88 -10.44
CA VAL A 221 12.74 10.14 -11.87
C VAL A 221 11.76 9.14 -12.47
N LEU A 222 11.85 7.85 -12.12
CA LEU A 222 10.90 6.82 -12.57
C LEU A 222 9.50 7.06 -12.00
N VAL A 223 9.41 7.33 -10.71
CA VAL A 223 8.14 7.59 -10.01
C VAL A 223 7.45 8.83 -10.56
N ASP A 224 8.17 9.94 -10.70
CA ASP A 224 7.65 11.21 -11.22
C ASP A 224 7.21 11.10 -12.69
N ALA A 225 7.85 10.24 -13.47
CA ALA A 225 7.47 9.98 -14.86
C ALA A 225 6.21 9.10 -14.97
N ALA A 226 6.07 8.11 -14.09
CA ALA A 226 4.94 7.17 -14.10
C ALA A 226 3.65 7.79 -13.54
N ALA A 227 3.74 8.64 -12.51
CA ALA A 227 2.58 9.15 -11.78
C ALA A 227 1.52 9.89 -12.65
N PRO A 228 1.88 10.73 -13.63
CA PRO A 228 0.89 11.37 -14.52
C PRO A 228 0.13 10.35 -15.39
N ALA A 229 0.84 9.39 -15.98
CA ALA A 229 0.21 8.36 -16.83
C ALA A 229 -0.72 7.45 -16.01
N TYR A 230 -0.26 7.07 -14.82
CA TYR A 230 -1.08 6.33 -13.85
C TYR A 230 -2.35 7.10 -13.49
N LEU A 231 -2.23 8.37 -13.10
CA LEU A 231 -3.38 9.20 -12.72
C LEU A 231 -4.37 9.38 -13.88
N ASP A 232 -3.89 9.53 -15.11
CA ASP A 232 -4.74 9.59 -16.31
C ASP A 232 -5.52 8.28 -16.53
N THR A 233 -4.93 7.14 -16.16
CA THR A 233 -5.54 5.80 -16.31
C THR A 233 -6.60 5.54 -15.25
N VAL A 234 -6.30 5.74 -13.97
CA VAL A 234 -7.19 5.36 -12.85
C VAL A 234 -8.06 6.50 -12.34
N GLY A 235 -7.76 7.73 -12.71
CA GLY A 235 -8.43 8.93 -12.23
C GLY A 235 -8.18 9.26 -10.75
N PRO A 236 -8.74 10.38 -10.25
CA PRO A 236 -8.57 10.82 -8.88
C PRO A 236 -9.11 9.81 -7.86
N TRP A 237 -8.37 9.62 -6.76
CA TRP A 237 -8.78 8.74 -5.65
C TRP A 237 -10.20 9.01 -5.16
N ALA A 238 -10.57 10.29 -5.01
CA ALA A 238 -11.87 10.68 -4.49
C ALA A 238 -13.05 10.32 -5.41
N ASP A 239 -12.78 10.11 -6.70
CA ASP A 239 -13.78 9.74 -7.71
C ASP A 239 -13.87 8.23 -7.92
N ASP A 240 -12.94 7.45 -7.35
CA ASP A 240 -12.89 6.00 -7.49
C ASP A 240 -13.90 5.31 -6.55
N VAL A 241 -15.12 5.14 -7.06
CA VAL A 241 -16.21 4.48 -6.33
C VAL A 241 -15.95 2.99 -6.06
N THR A 242 -14.95 2.37 -6.70
CA THR A 242 -14.62 0.97 -6.47
C THR A 242 -13.92 0.74 -5.14
N LEU A 243 -13.30 1.78 -4.58
CA LEU A 243 -12.68 1.76 -3.24
C LEU A 243 -13.71 1.79 -2.10
N ILE A 244 -15.00 2.02 -2.43
CA ILE A 244 -16.10 1.99 -1.45
C ILE A 244 -16.71 0.60 -1.43
N THR A 245 -16.38 -0.17 -0.39
CA THR A 245 -16.93 -1.52 -0.19
C THR A 245 -18.00 -1.55 0.91
N THR A 246 -19.05 -2.33 0.68
CA THR A 246 -20.09 -2.66 1.68
C THR A 246 -20.11 -4.17 1.99
N THR A 247 -19.16 -4.92 1.44
CA THR A 247 -19.08 -6.36 1.59
C THR A 247 -18.55 -6.69 2.98
N GLU A 248 -19.23 -7.59 3.68
CA GLU A 248 -18.83 -8.02 5.01
C GLU A 248 -17.98 -9.28 4.93
N ILE A 249 -16.87 -9.30 5.66
CA ILE A 249 -15.93 -10.43 5.78
C ILE A 249 -15.68 -10.76 7.27
N PRO A 250 -16.73 -11.06 8.05
CA PRO A 250 -16.63 -11.15 9.51
C PRO A 250 -15.68 -12.24 10.02
N LEU A 251 -15.52 -13.36 9.31
CA LEU A 251 -14.55 -14.39 9.70
C LEU A 251 -13.12 -13.88 9.49
N THR A 252 -12.87 -13.22 8.37
CA THR A 252 -11.58 -12.62 8.03
C THR A 252 -11.23 -11.52 9.03
N SER A 253 -12.17 -10.62 9.34
CA SER A 253 -11.95 -9.56 10.34
C SER A 253 -11.65 -10.14 11.72
N ALA A 254 -12.38 -11.17 12.15
CA ALA A 254 -12.11 -11.83 13.44
C ALA A 254 -10.76 -12.53 13.45
N TYR A 255 -10.39 -13.21 12.36
CA TYR A 255 -9.10 -13.88 12.25
C TYR A 255 -7.94 -12.89 12.33
N LEU A 256 -8.02 -11.78 11.59
CA LEU A 256 -6.99 -10.73 11.63
C LEU A 256 -6.84 -10.16 13.04
N ALA A 257 -7.95 -9.92 13.74
CA ALA A 257 -7.95 -9.45 15.13
C ALA A 257 -7.31 -10.45 16.11
N ASP A 258 -7.60 -11.75 15.95
CA ASP A 258 -7.17 -12.79 16.89
C ASP A 258 -5.75 -13.32 16.63
N ASN A 259 -5.25 -13.23 15.38
CA ASN A 259 -4.04 -13.93 14.95
C ASN A 259 -2.91 -12.99 14.50
N CYS A 260 -3.22 -11.81 13.95
CA CYS A 260 -2.19 -10.94 13.42
C CYS A 260 -1.72 -9.91 14.45
N PRO A 261 -0.41 -9.59 14.51
CA PRO A 261 0.12 -8.65 15.50
C PRO A 261 -0.49 -7.24 15.42
N ASP A 262 -0.95 -6.84 14.23
CA ASP A 262 -1.67 -5.59 14.00
C ASP A 262 -3.17 -5.64 14.32
N GLN A 263 -3.68 -6.81 14.71
CA GLN A 263 -5.09 -7.04 15.06
C GLN A 263 -6.08 -6.61 13.95
N GLY A 264 -5.63 -6.55 12.69
CA GLY A 264 -6.43 -6.00 11.60
C GLY A 264 -6.66 -4.48 11.66
N VAL A 265 -6.00 -3.75 12.57
CA VAL A 265 -6.12 -2.30 12.76
C VAL A 265 -4.73 -1.67 12.72
N LEU A 266 -4.36 -1.11 11.57
CA LEU A 266 -3.11 -0.36 11.43
C LEU A 266 -3.25 1.16 11.69
N ALA A 267 -4.01 1.55 12.71
CA ALA A 267 -3.84 2.89 13.28
C ALA A 267 -3.06 2.76 14.59
N GLY A 268 -1.99 3.55 14.72
CA GLY A 268 -1.13 3.58 15.89
C GLY A 268 -1.91 3.46 17.18
N GLN A 269 -1.70 2.35 17.88
CA GLN A 269 -2.03 2.25 19.28
C GLN A 269 -1.32 3.42 19.97
N GLU A 270 -2.06 4.19 20.77
CA GLU A 270 -1.53 5.31 21.53
C GLU A 270 -0.28 4.84 22.29
N VAL A 271 0.91 5.29 21.85
CA VAL A 271 2.13 5.07 22.63
C VAL A 271 1.97 5.97 23.85
N THR A 272 1.60 5.37 24.98
CA THR A 272 1.78 6.05 26.26
C THR A 272 3.25 5.90 26.61
N ASP A 273 4.00 7.01 26.56
CA ASP A 273 5.35 7.08 27.10
C ASP A 273 5.29 6.67 28.58
N GLU A 274 5.81 5.50 28.94
CA GLU A 274 5.96 5.11 30.34
C GLU A 274 7.01 6.02 31.01
N GLY A 275 6.61 6.65 32.12
CA GLY A 275 7.50 7.38 33.04
C GLY A 275 8.19 6.48 34.05
#